data_AF-A0AAV1RW10-F1
#
_entry.id   AF-A0AAV1RW10-F1
#
_cell.length_a   1.000
_cell.length_b   1.000
_cell.length_c   1.000
_cell.angle_alpha   90.00
_cell.angle_beta   90.00
_cell.angle_gamma   90.00
#
_symmetry.space_group_name_H-M   'P 1'
#
loop_
_entity.id
_entity.type
_entity.pdbx_description
1 polymer ?
#
loop_
_entity_poly.entity_id
_entity_poly.type
_entity_poly.pdbx_seq_one_letter_code
_entity_poly.pdbx_strand_id
1 'polypeptide(L)'
;MVLFLFFNPFKAQDGQIIDDVKYGALKTIVVDKNGQGNFTSVQKAIDSIPSNNNFWTLISVKAGIYNEKVKVPRDKPFIVLQGESRWNTVIQWEEAGSSTSSAAFSLEADHFIAAKILFKNTYNLVLPIPDDGHRILWAPAAVIYGDKASFYECGFAGLQDTLTDAGGRHYFKSCYIQGAIDFIWGKGRSFYERCILNATAVPGRTTSGHITAQARDGPNDPSGFVFNLCSIQGNGAVYLGRAYRPYSRVVFKGTFMSNIVQPEGWDAWNEKGKEETEGAGSVFSREGLIGFLFGERHLVEAFFREKVAENFGEKGDFTFAQVDCKGPGSDTSKRVPWEKKLDASQLEKFSKSSFIDQDRWLEKLRKDRKLTTITYNAHEDTDISATFTSSPSNIVAKDITFKNSYNLPFNQKFYNKNIYYGIKIPGVIPALSARIYGDKSAFYDCAFVGVQDTLWDVQGRHHFSNCYIEGAVDFIFGAGQSFYEGCSINVTSAGFITAQGREFPNETNGFIFSRCTISGIRGVRALLGRAFRPYSKVIFQESFLSEVVDPLGWNAWHYAGHEDKFTYAEINCKGPGSNKSKRVPWEKKLSANQLKEFSKSSFIDQDGWLAKLPL
;
A
#
# COMPACT_ATOMS: atom_id res chain seq x y z
N MET A 1 -36.66 35.19 38.50
CA MET A 1 -36.13 35.24 37.12
C MET A 1 -34.99 34.24 37.01
N VAL A 2 -35.32 32.99 36.70
CA VAL A 2 -34.35 31.92 36.40
C VAL A 2 -34.97 31.10 35.27
N LEU A 3 -34.25 31.07 34.15
CA LEU A 3 -34.69 30.57 32.85
C LEU A 3 -34.49 29.04 32.81
N PHE A 4 -35.56 28.29 32.57
CA PHE A 4 -35.48 26.86 32.22
C PHE A 4 -35.13 26.73 30.73
N LEU A 5 -34.05 26.03 30.40
CA LEU A 5 -33.76 25.57 29.04
C LEU A 5 -33.90 24.06 28.97
N PHE A 6 -34.81 23.61 28.11
CA PHE A 6 -35.03 22.24 27.71
C PHE A 6 -33.81 21.71 26.94
N PHE A 7 -33.25 20.58 27.35
CA PHE A 7 -32.30 19.81 26.53
C PHE A 7 -33.08 18.88 25.59
N ASN A 8 -32.98 19.14 24.28
CA ASN A 8 -33.31 18.17 23.23
C ASN A 8 -32.14 17.19 23.05
N PRO A 9 -32.39 15.89 22.78
CA PRO A 9 -31.33 14.92 22.54
C PRO A 9 -30.78 15.09 21.11
N PHE A 10 -29.51 15.50 20.98
CA PHE A 10 -28.84 15.56 19.69
C PHE A 10 -28.49 14.15 19.20
N LYS A 11 -28.97 13.81 18.00
CA LYS A 11 -28.60 12.64 17.19
C LYS A 11 -27.10 12.69 16.86
N ALA A 12 -26.44 11.52 16.91
CA ALA A 12 -25.06 11.31 16.50
C ALA A 12 -24.85 11.69 15.02
N GLN A 13 -23.81 12.48 14.75
CA GLN A 13 -23.26 12.73 13.42
C GLN A 13 -22.05 11.82 13.21
N ASP A 14 -22.16 10.89 12.25
CA ASP A 14 -21.04 10.08 11.74
C ASP A 14 -20.22 10.89 10.72
N GLY A 15 -18.88 10.75 10.75
CA GLY A 15 -18.02 11.01 9.59
C GLY A 15 -16.72 11.76 9.86
N GLN A 16 -15.65 11.09 10.32
CA GLN A 16 -14.32 11.73 10.38
C GLN A 16 -13.47 11.46 9.14
N ILE A 17 -13.64 12.32 8.14
CA ILE A 17 -12.52 12.90 7.37
C ILE A 17 -12.58 14.45 7.42
N ILE A 18 -13.59 15.03 8.08
CA ILE A 18 -13.91 16.45 7.91
C ILE A 18 -14.07 17.15 9.25
N ASP A 19 -12.96 17.63 9.77
CA ASP A 19 -12.98 18.80 10.66
C ASP A 19 -12.03 19.92 10.17
N ASP A 20 -11.33 19.74 9.04
CA ASP A 20 -10.17 20.60 8.69
C ASP A 20 -10.29 21.38 7.37
N VAL A 21 -11.49 21.56 6.81
CA VAL A 21 -11.67 22.55 5.72
C VAL A 21 -12.03 23.91 6.32
N LYS A 22 -11.00 24.70 6.63
CA LYS A 22 -11.15 26.10 7.06
C LYS A 22 -11.46 27.03 5.88
N TYR A 23 -12.58 26.85 5.20
CA TYR A 23 -13.17 27.85 4.29
C TYR A 23 -14.69 27.60 4.12
N GLY A 24 -15.52 28.38 4.84
CA GLY A 24 -16.98 28.35 4.69
C GLY A 24 -17.66 27.07 5.18
N ALA A 25 -18.98 27.11 5.37
CA ALA A 25 -19.76 25.94 5.79
C ALA A 25 -19.59 24.80 4.77
N LEU A 26 -18.95 23.71 5.16
CA LEU A 26 -18.75 22.55 4.30
C LEU A 26 -20.11 21.89 4.03
N LYS A 27 -20.58 21.97 2.78
CA LYS A 27 -21.85 21.34 2.39
C LYS A 27 -21.66 19.83 2.39
N THR A 28 -22.42 19.14 3.22
CA THR A 28 -22.44 17.68 3.28
C THR A 28 -23.68 17.14 2.57
N ILE A 29 -23.48 16.19 1.67
CA ILE A 29 -24.51 15.42 0.97
C ILE A 29 -24.34 13.97 1.39
N VAL A 30 -25.38 13.35 1.95
CA VAL A 30 -25.38 11.94 2.32
C VAL A 30 -26.02 11.13 1.21
N VAL A 31 -25.35 10.06 0.79
CA VAL A 31 -25.86 9.07 -0.16
C VAL A 31 -26.06 7.76 0.59
N ASP A 32 -27.30 7.29 0.65
CA ASP A 32 -27.65 5.99 1.21
C ASP A 32 -28.59 5.29 0.26
N LYS A 33 -28.15 4.15 -0.29
CA LYS A 33 -28.96 3.34 -1.20
C LYS A 33 -30.27 2.84 -0.58
N ASN A 34 -30.37 2.80 0.75
CA ASN A 34 -31.58 2.39 1.47
C ASN A 34 -32.55 3.56 1.74
N GLY A 35 -32.20 4.78 1.29
CA GLY A 35 -33.11 5.93 1.32
C GLY A 35 -33.03 6.82 2.56
N GLN A 36 -32.09 6.59 3.49
CA GLN A 36 -31.95 7.44 4.69
C GLN A 36 -31.02 8.65 4.47
N GLY A 37 -30.50 8.85 3.26
CA GLY A 37 -29.65 9.95 2.85
C GLY A 37 -30.39 11.00 2.02
N ASN A 38 -29.68 12.04 1.59
CA ASN A 38 -30.19 13.03 0.63
C ASN A 38 -30.44 12.42 -0.76
N PHE A 39 -29.63 11.42 -1.15
CA PHE A 39 -29.77 10.70 -2.42
C PHE A 39 -29.58 9.19 -2.21
N THR A 40 -30.12 8.39 -3.14
CA THR A 40 -29.90 6.94 -3.21
C THR A 40 -28.82 6.55 -4.24
N SER A 41 -28.34 7.51 -5.04
CA SER A 41 -27.35 7.34 -6.11
C SER A 41 -26.24 8.36 -5.93
N VAL A 42 -25.01 7.92 -6.17
CA VAL A 42 -23.81 8.75 -6.13
C VAL A 42 -23.82 9.75 -7.29
N GLN A 43 -24.24 9.32 -8.49
CA GLN A 43 -24.33 10.24 -9.64
C GLN A 43 -25.30 11.38 -9.37
N LYS A 44 -26.49 11.11 -8.80
CA LYS A 44 -27.46 12.16 -8.45
C LYS A 44 -26.91 13.17 -7.44
N ALA A 45 -26.10 12.71 -6.48
CA ALA A 45 -25.44 13.60 -5.53
C ALA A 45 -24.45 14.55 -6.22
N ILE A 46 -23.63 14.03 -7.15
CA ILE A 46 -22.72 14.84 -7.97
C ILE A 46 -23.51 15.81 -8.86
N ASP A 47 -24.61 15.36 -9.45
CA ASP A 47 -25.47 16.18 -10.31
C ASP A 47 -26.06 17.38 -9.56
N SER A 48 -26.34 17.22 -8.26
CA SER A 48 -26.87 18.28 -7.40
C SER A 48 -25.87 19.40 -7.04
N ILE A 49 -24.58 19.19 -7.28
CA ILE A 49 -23.55 20.20 -7.08
C ILE A 49 -23.60 21.18 -8.26
N PRO A 50 -23.68 22.51 -8.01
CA PRO A 50 -23.69 23.50 -9.08
C PRO A 50 -22.45 23.44 -9.97
N SER A 51 -22.61 23.77 -11.25
CA SER A 51 -21.49 24.01 -12.17
C SER A 51 -20.60 25.17 -11.68
N ASN A 52 -19.31 25.11 -12.04
CA ASN A 52 -18.25 26.00 -11.58
C ASN A 52 -18.11 26.04 -10.05
N ASN A 53 -18.31 24.91 -9.39
CA ASN A 53 -18.17 24.79 -7.95
C ASN A 53 -16.79 25.27 -7.50
N ASN A 54 -16.74 26.12 -6.48
CA ASN A 54 -15.51 26.62 -5.89
C ASN A 54 -15.46 26.43 -4.36
N PHE A 55 -16.38 25.63 -3.82
CA PHE A 55 -16.47 25.28 -2.40
C PHE A 55 -16.30 23.77 -2.22
N TRP A 56 -15.54 23.36 -1.21
CA TRP A 56 -15.45 21.94 -0.86
C TRP A 56 -16.82 21.40 -0.47
N THR A 57 -17.29 20.39 -1.21
CA THR A 57 -18.53 19.66 -0.94
C THR A 57 -18.18 18.23 -0.59
N LEU A 58 -18.60 17.76 0.58
CA LEU A 58 -18.55 16.34 0.91
C LEU A 58 -19.78 15.63 0.35
N ILE A 59 -19.53 14.52 -0.31
CA ILE A 59 -20.48 13.45 -0.58
C ILE A 59 -20.09 12.25 0.29
N SER A 60 -20.84 12.00 1.37
CA SER A 60 -20.67 10.85 2.27
C SER A 60 -21.56 9.70 1.80
N VAL A 61 -20.96 8.59 1.41
CA VAL A 61 -21.59 7.43 0.81
C VAL A 61 -21.62 6.29 1.84
N LYS A 62 -22.83 5.94 2.29
CA LYS A 62 -23.04 4.85 3.25
C LYS A 62 -22.62 3.50 2.67
N ALA A 63 -22.37 2.50 3.53
CA ALA A 63 -22.04 1.15 3.06
C ALA A 63 -23.13 0.60 2.14
N GLY A 64 -22.69 -0.01 1.03
CA GLY A 64 -23.55 -0.56 0.01
C GLY A 64 -22.82 -0.78 -1.30
N ILE A 65 -23.39 -1.65 -2.14
CA ILE A 65 -23.01 -1.79 -3.55
C ILE A 65 -23.90 -0.88 -4.39
N TYR A 66 -23.29 0.08 -5.06
CA TYR A 66 -23.90 1.05 -5.97
C TYR A 66 -23.58 0.61 -7.41
N ASN A 67 -24.57 0.01 -8.08
CA ASN A 67 -24.46 -0.44 -9.47
C ASN A 67 -24.81 0.71 -10.42
N GLU A 68 -23.86 1.62 -10.64
CA GLU A 68 -24.03 2.80 -11.49
C GLU A 68 -22.69 3.25 -12.07
N LYS A 69 -22.73 3.88 -13.25
CA LYS A 69 -21.59 4.67 -13.75
C LYS A 69 -21.59 6.03 -13.08
N VAL A 70 -20.45 6.43 -12.57
CA VAL A 70 -20.27 7.72 -11.89
C VAL A 70 -19.27 8.56 -12.65
N LYS A 71 -19.69 9.76 -13.07
CA LYS A 71 -18.86 10.77 -13.70
C LYS A 71 -18.85 12.02 -12.83
N VAL A 72 -17.65 12.53 -12.53
CA VAL A 72 -17.42 13.84 -11.92
C VAL A 72 -16.98 14.80 -13.02
N PRO A 73 -17.89 15.65 -13.54
CA PRO A 73 -17.62 16.51 -14.70
C PRO A 73 -16.61 17.62 -14.39
N ARG A 74 -15.85 18.07 -15.41
CA ARG A 74 -14.78 19.07 -15.28
C ARG A 74 -15.20 20.36 -14.57
N ASP A 75 -16.44 20.80 -14.77
CA ASP A 75 -17.00 22.02 -14.17
C ASP A 75 -17.42 21.86 -12.70
N LYS A 76 -17.17 20.70 -12.07
CA LYS A 76 -17.50 20.45 -10.66
C LYS A 76 -16.27 20.08 -9.81
N PRO A 77 -15.26 20.95 -9.68
CA PRO A 77 -14.09 20.69 -8.84
C PRO A 77 -14.43 20.82 -7.35
N PHE A 78 -13.46 20.54 -6.46
CA PHE A 78 -13.60 20.65 -5.00
C PHE A 78 -14.65 19.70 -4.40
N ILE A 79 -14.60 18.43 -4.78
CA ILE A 79 -15.48 17.39 -4.23
C ILE A 79 -14.66 16.42 -3.37
N VAL A 80 -15.19 16.09 -2.19
CA VAL A 80 -14.75 14.96 -1.38
C VAL A 80 -15.80 13.85 -1.52
N LEU A 81 -15.42 12.69 -2.03
CA LEU A 81 -16.26 11.50 -2.15
C LEU A 81 -15.78 10.44 -1.15
N GLN A 82 -16.51 10.25 -0.06
CA GLN A 82 -16.07 9.43 1.06
C GLN A 82 -17.03 8.28 1.33
N GLY A 83 -16.52 7.06 1.38
CA GLY A 83 -17.25 5.88 1.83
C GLY A 83 -17.02 5.56 3.31
N GLU A 84 -17.71 4.54 3.81
CA GLU A 84 -17.50 4.02 5.17
C GLU A 84 -16.28 3.08 5.22
N SER A 85 -16.10 2.24 4.19
CA SER A 85 -14.91 1.42 3.99
C SER A 85 -14.83 0.93 2.54
N ARG A 86 -13.63 0.77 1.98
CA ARG A 86 -13.44 0.14 0.66
C ARG A 86 -13.99 -1.30 0.61
N TRP A 87 -14.20 -1.94 1.75
CA TRP A 87 -14.71 -3.31 1.81
C TRP A 87 -16.23 -3.41 1.69
N ASN A 88 -16.96 -2.33 1.99
CA ASN A 88 -18.43 -2.35 2.06
C ASN A 88 -19.10 -1.19 1.31
N THR A 89 -18.38 -0.12 0.94
CA THR A 89 -18.86 0.93 0.03
C THR A 89 -18.23 0.73 -1.35
N VAL A 90 -19.02 0.23 -2.30
CA VAL A 90 -18.56 -0.19 -3.63
C VAL A 90 -19.34 0.55 -4.71
N ILE A 91 -18.64 1.25 -5.61
CA ILE A 91 -19.20 1.75 -6.86
C ILE A 91 -18.75 0.78 -7.95
N GLN A 92 -19.71 0.13 -8.63
CA GLN A 92 -19.39 -0.85 -9.65
C GLN A 92 -20.25 -0.71 -10.90
N TRP A 93 -19.66 -1.11 -12.03
CA TRP A 93 -20.33 -1.21 -13.31
C TRP A 93 -19.73 -2.35 -14.14
N GLU A 94 -20.48 -2.83 -15.13
CA GLU A 94 -20.03 -3.86 -16.06
C GLU A 94 -20.04 -3.31 -17.49
N GLU A 95 -18.86 -2.94 -17.99
CA GLU A 95 -18.71 -2.48 -19.37
C GLU A 95 -17.27 -2.68 -19.82
N ALA A 96 -17.08 -2.97 -21.10
CA ALA A 96 -15.75 -3.12 -21.69
C ALA A 96 -15.72 -2.71 -23.16
N GLY A 97 -14.51 -2.69 -23.73
CA GLY A 97 -14.26 -2.35 -25.13
C GLY A 97 -13.68 -0.94 -25.32
N SER A 98 -13.57 -0.16 -24.25
CA SER A 98 -12.95 1.16 -24.27
C SER A 98 -12.17 1.42 -22.97
N SER A 99 -10.90 1.80 -23.12
CA SER A 99 -10.02 2.10 -21.98
C SER A 99 -10.32 3.44 -21.30
N THR A 100 -11.31 4.20 -21.79
CA THR A 100 -11.72 5.50 -21.25
C THR A 100 -13.22 5.61 -20.98
N SER A 101 -14.08 5.12 -21.88
CA SER A 101 -15.53 5.27 -21.73
C SER A 101 -16.19 4.14 -20.96
N SER A 102 -15.58 2.95 -20.88
CA SER A 102 -16.13 1.80 -20.16
C SER A 102 -15.88 1.83 -18.64
N ALA A 103 -15.37 2.94 -18.11
CA ALA A 103 -15.07 3.06 -16.69
C ALA A 103 -16.32 3.07 -15.82
N ALA A 104 -16.26 2.40 -14.66
CA ALA A 104 -17.29 2.54 -13.63
C ALA A 104 -17.25 3.94 -12.99
N PHE A 105 -16.06 4.52 -12.83
CA PHE A 105 -15.86 5.86 -12.30
C PHE A 105 -14.98 6.72 -13.23
N SER A 106 -15.43 7.92 -13.59
CA SER A 106 -14.69 8.87 -14.42
C SER A 106 -14.54 10.22 -13.72
N LEU A 107 -13.30 10.64 -13.47
CA LEU A 107 -12.98 11.93 -12.86
C LEU A 107 -12.39 12.89 -13.89
N GLU A 108 -13.15 13.92 -14.24
CA GLU A 108 -12.69 15.01 -15.13
C GLU A 108 -12.40 16.31 -14.38
N ALA A 109 -12.88 16.44 -13.14
CA ALA A 109 -12.73 17.64 -12.32
C ALA A 109 -11.39 17.68 -11.57
N ASP A 110 -10.80 18.87 -11.51
CA ASP A 110 -9.63 19.13 -10.69
C ASP A 110 -10.02 19.18 -9.19
N HIS A 111 -9.02 19.11 -8.31
CA HIS A 111 -9.20 19.29 -6.86
C HIS A 111 -10.23 18.31 -6.27
N PHE A 112 -9.99 17.02 -6.46
CA PHE A 112 -10.87 15.96 -6.00
C PHE A 112 -10.22 15.12 -4.91
N ILE A 113 -11.03 14.66 -3.95
CA ILE A 113 -10.60 13.70 -2.93
C ILE A 113 -11.57 12.54 -2.95
N ALA A 114 -11.06 11.31 -2.99
CA ALA A 114 -11.85 10.14 -2.62
C ALA A 114 -11.22 9.40 -1.45
N ALA A 115 -12.06 8.81 -0.62
CA ALA A 115 -11.60 7.99 0.49
C ALA A 115 -12.51 6.79 0.75
N LYS A 116 -11.91 5.66 1.12
CA LYS A 116 -12.64 4.48 1.65
C LYS A 116 -13.77 3.97 0.73
N ILE A 117 -13.56 4.00 -0.57
CA ILE A 117 -14.48 3.47 -1.58
C ILE A 117 -13.74 2.48 -2.48
N LEU A 118 -14.39 1.38 -2.86
CA LEU A 118 -13.93 0.51 -3.94
C LEU A 118 -14.61 0.89 -5.25
N PHE A 119 -13.82 1.29 -6.24
CA PHE A 119 -14.23 1.39 -7.63
C PHE A 119 -13.96 0.06 -8.33
N LYS A 120 -14.96 -0.51 -8.99
CA LYS A 120 -14.87 -1.86 -9.54
C LYS A 120 -15.50 -1.96 -10.92
N ASN A 121 -14.79 -2.55 -11.87
CA ASN A 121 -15.39 -3.02 -13.12
C ASN A 121 -15.51 -4.55 -13.09
N THR A 122 -16.71 -5.07 -13.24
CA THR A 122 -16.98 -6.51 -13.06
C THR A 122 -16.72 -7.34 -14.30
N TYR A 123 -16.59 -6.73 -15.49
CA TYR A 123 -16.56 -7.45 -16.77
C TYR A 123 -15.48 -8.53 -16.86
N ASN A 124 -14.26 -8.23 -16.41
CA ASN A 124 -13.13 -9.16 -16.49
C ASN A 124 -12.86 -9.94 -15.18
N LEU A 125 -13.75 -9.90 -14.19
CA LEU A 125 -13.50 -10.52 -12.89
C LEU A 125 -14.04 -11.96 -12.77
N VAL A 126 -14.73 -12.45 -13.80
CA VAL A 126 -15.15 -13.86 -13.92
C VAL A 126 -13.98 -14.67 -14.48
N LEU A 127 -13.36 -15.51 -13.63
CA LEU A 127 -12.23 -16.38 -14.00
C LEU A 127 -12.50 -17.83 -13.56
N PRO A 128 -12.22 -18.85 -14.40
CA PRO A 128 -11.69 -18.76 -15.77
C PRO A 128 -12.68 -18.08 -16.72
N ILE A 129 -12.15 -17.53 -17.82
CA ILE A 129 -12.98 -16.86 -18.83
C ILE A 129 -13.97 -17.91 -19.39
N PRO A 130 -15.28 -17.65 -19.37
CA PRO A 130 -16.26 -18.59 -19.89
C PRO A 130 -16.07 -18.86 -21.39
N ASP A 131 -16.36 -20.09 -21.82
CA ASP A 131 -16.29 -20.51 -23.23
C ASP A 131 -17.55 -20.12 -24.02
N ASP A 132 -18.07 -18.91 -23.78
CA ASP A 132 -19.31 -18.37 -24.34
C ASP A 132 -19.07 -17.17 -25.26
N GLY A 133 -17.81 -16.93 -25.64
CA GLY A 133 -17.39 -15.78 -26.41
C GLY A 133 -16.93 -14.59 -25.57
N HIS A 134 -16.94 -14.68 -24.23
CA HIS A 134 -16.28 -13.71 -23.37
C HIS A 134 -14.78 -13.58 -23.71
N ARG A 135 -14.32 -12.34 -23.88
CA ARG A 135 -12.91 -12.01 -24.16
C ARG A 135 -12.42 -11.02 -23.12
N ILE A 136 -11.12 -11.04 -22.85
CA ILE A 136 -10.49 -9.95 -22.09
C ILE A 136 -10.50 -8.71 -22.96
N LEU A 137 -11.22 -7.69 -22.53
CA LEU A 137 -11.28 -6.37 -23.16
C LEU A 137 -10.89 -5.30 -22.16
N TRP A 138 -10.57 -4.10 -22.65
CA TRP A 138 -10.35 -2.94 -21.79
C TRP A 138 -11.59 -2.65 -20.95
N ALA A 139 -11.47 -2.73 -19.63
CA ALA A 139 -12.59 -2.56 -18.70
C ALA A 139 -12.10 -1.83 -17.44
N PRO A 140 -11.90 -0.50 -17.51
CA PRO A 140 -11.38 0.26 -16.39
C PRO A 140 -12.36 0.28 -15.22
N ALA A 141 -11.84 0.17 -14.00
CA ALA A 141 -12.58 0.50 -12.79
C ALA A 141 -12.70 2.01 -12.62
N ALA A 142 -11.62 2.75 -12.91
CA ALA A 142 -11.59 4.20 -12.85
C ALA A 142 -10.74 4.82 -13.97
N VAL A 143 -11.17 6.00 -14.44
CA VAL A 143 -10.41 6.88 -15.33
C VAL A 143 -10.26 8.25 -14.68
N ILE A 144 -9.04 8.78 -14.65
CA ILE A 144 -8.68 10.00 -13.90
C ILE A 144 -7.97 10.99 -14.83
N TYR A 145 -8.65 12.11 -15.14
CA TYR A 145 -8.13 13.23 -15.93
C TYR A 145 -7.86 14.49 -15.12
N GLY A 146 -8.56 14.67 -14.00
CA GLY A 146 -8.54 15.90 -13.22
C GLY A 146 -7.23 16.09 -12.45
N ASP A 147 -6.64 17.27 -12.52
CA ASP A 147 -5.41 17.60 -11.80
C ASP A 147 -5.66 17.75 -10.30
N LYS A 148 -4.65 17.44 -9.48
CA LYS A 148 -4.71 17.55 -8.01
C LYS A 148 -5.80 16.65 -7.39
N ALA A 149 -5.93 15.43 -7.90
CA ALA A 149 -6.79 14.41 -7.32
C ALA A 149 -6.05 13.56 -6.29
N SER A 150 -6.70 13.20 -5.19
CA SER A 150 -6.11 12.33 -4.17
C SER A 150 -7.05 11.24 -3.68
N PHE A 151 -6.50 10.06 -3.42
CA PHE A 151 -7.24 8.84 -3.08
C PHE A 151 -6.65 8.23 -1.81
N TYR A 152 -7.49 8.00 -0.80
CA TYR A 152 -7.08 7.51 0.51
C TYR A 152 -7.83 6.22 0.86
N GLU A 153 -7.09 5.14 1.06
CA GLU A 153 -7.68 3.84 1.41
C GLU A 153 -8.72 3.34 0.37
N CYS A 154 -8.69 3.85 -0.86
CA CYS A 154 -9.60 3.40 -1.91
C CYS A 154 -9.18 2.03 -2.47
N GLY A 155 -10.12 1.36 -3.11
CA GLY A 155 -9.89 0.17 -3.91
C GLY A 155 -10.13 0.45 -5.40
N PHE A 156 -9.37 -0.21 -6.27
CA PHE A 156 -9.57 -0.24 -7.72
C PHE A 156 -9.45 -1.69 -8.17
N ALA A 157 -10.55 -2.28 -8.66
CA ALA A 157 -10.59 -3.68 -9.01
C ALA A 157 -11.09 -3.91 -10.44
N GLY A 158 -10.26 -4.55 -11.25
CA GLY A 158 -10.53 -4.94 -12.63
C GLY A 158 -9.51 -6.00 -13.08
N LEU A 159 -9.25 -6.07 -14.39
CA LEU A 159 -8.24 -6.98 -14.95
C LEU A 159 -7.33 -6.27 -15.95
N GLN A 160 -7.83 -5.91 -17.12
CA GLN A 160 -7.12 -5.11 -18.11
C GLN A 160 -7.50 -3.63 -17.96
N ASP A 161 -6.49 -2.76 -17.87
CA ASP A 161 -6.62 -1.30 -17.77
C ASP A 161 -7.44 -0.84 -16.54
N THR A 162 -7.28 -1.54 -15.40
CA THR A 162 -8.07 -1.29 -14.19
C THR A 162 -8.10 0.18 -13.77
N LEU A 163 -6.95 0.84 -13.75
CA LEU A 163 -6.80 2.23 -13.39
C LEU A 163 -6.18 2.99 -14.57
N THR A 164 -7.02 3.74 -15.29
CA THR A 164 -6.58 4.69 -16.32
C THR A 164 -6.20 6.01 -15.65
N ASP A 165 -4.93 6.13 -15.25
CA ASP A 165 -4.30 7.31 -14.69
C ASP A 165 -3.88 8.27 -15.83
N ALA A 166 -4.88 8.93 -16.43
CA ALA A 166 -4.80 9.51 -17.76
C ALA A 166 -3.91 10.77 -17.83
N GLY A 167 -4.00 11.68 -16.86
CA GLY A 167 -3.24 12.93 -16.84
C GLY A 167 -3.57 13.79 -15.62
N GLY A 168 -2.65 14.69 -15.24
CA GLY A 168 -2.76 15.48 -14.01
C GLY A 168 -1.81 15.00 -12.91
N ARG A 169 -1.78 15.71 -11.77
CA ARG A 169 -1.03 15.32 -10.57
C ARG A 169 -1.92 14.55 -9.62
N HIS A 170 -1.53 13.33 -9.29
CA HIS A 170 -2.32 12.47 -8.42
C HIS A 170 -1.54 11.93 -7.23
N TYR A 171 -2.26 11.67 -6.14
CA TYR A 171 -1.71 11.05 -4.95
C TYR A 171 -2.60 9.92 -4.46
N PHE A 172 -2.06 8.70 -4.37
CA PHE A 172 -2.74 7.52 -3.87
C PHE A 172 -2.05 7.06 -2.59
N LYS A 173 -2.77 7.02 -1.47
CA LYS A 173 -2.23 6.56 -0.18
C LYS A 173 -3.02 5.36 0.32
N SER A 174 -2.33 4.29 0.71
CA SER A 174 -2.95 3.11 1.32
C SER A 174 -4.03 2.45 0.44
N CYS A 175 -3.94 2.61 -0.88
CA CYS A 175 -4.95 2.08 -1.80
C CYS A 175 -4.67 0.62 -2.18
N TYR A 176 -5.72 -0.11 -2.53
CA TYR A 176 -5.63 -1.45 -3.11
C TYR A 176 -5.93 -1.37 -4.61
N ILE A 177 -5.02 -1.85 -5.46
CA ILE A 177 -5.18 -1.83 -6.91
C ILE A 177 -4.96 -3.25 -7.44
N GLN A 178 -5.96 -3.81 -8.12
CA GLN A 178 -5.94 -5.18 -8.62
C GLN A 178 -6.12 -5.24 -10.13
N GLY A 179 -5.28 -6.01 -10.81
CA GLY A 179 -5.50 -6.37 -12.22
C GLY A 179 -4.45 -7.33 -12.75
N ALA A 180 -4.34 -7.45 -14.08
CA ALA A 180 -3.40 -8.34 -14.75
C ALA A 180 -2.65 -7.65 -15.90
N ILE A 181 -3.34 -6.96 -16.81
CA ILE A 181 -2.73 -6.38 -18.02
C ILE A 181 -2.81 -4.86 -17.93
N ASP A 182 -1.67 -4.18 -17.96
CA ASP A 182 -1.55 -2.71 -17.89
C ASP A 182 -2.48 -2.09 -16.85
N PHE A 183 -2.58 -2.73 -15.68
CA PHE A 183 -3.69 -2.42 -14.79
C PHE A 183 -3.55 -1.05 -14.12
N ILE A 184 -2.40 -0.38 -14.28
CA ILE A 184 -2.19 1.05 -14.09
C ILE A 184 -1.57 1.61 -15.37
N TRP A 185 -2.28 2.45 -16.11
CA TRP A 185 -1.74 3.00 -17.36
C TRP A 185 -2.14 4.45 -17.57
N GLY A 186 -1.40 5.17 -18.42
CA GLY A 186 -1.69 6.55 -18.79
C GLY A 186 -0.53 7.52 -18.53
N LYS A 187 -0.85 8.82 -18.52
CA LYS A 187 0.12 9.94 -18.52
C LYS A 187 0.08 10.78 -17.25
N GLY A 188 -0.49 10.26 -16.16
CA GLY A 188 -0.45 10.91 -14.85
C GLY A 188 0.97 11.23 -14.36
N ARG A 189 1.10 12.30 -13.58
CA ARG A 189 2.25 12.61 -12.72
C ARG A 189 1.85 12.18 -11.30
N SER A 190 2.03 10.90 -11.01
CA SER A 190 1.31 10.25 -9.90
C SER A 190 2.24 9.62 -8.89
N PHE A 191 1.90 9.80 -7.61
CA PHE A 191 2.63 9.24 -6.49
C PHE A 191 1.75 8.27 -5.72
N TYR A 192 2.13 7.00 -5.73
CA TYR A 192 1.49 5.89 -5.04
C TYR A 192 2.29 5.56 -3.78
N GLU A 193 1.71 5.76 -2.60
CA GLU A 193 2.36 5.56 -1.31
C GLU A 193 1.66 4.47 -0.50
N ARG A 194 2.42 3.46 -0.05
CA ARG A 194 1.88 2.36 0.79
C ARG A 194 0.67 1.65 0.16
N CYS A 195 0.64 1.56 -1.17
CA CYS A 195 -0.43 0.88 -1.89
C CYS A 195 -0.13 -0.62 -2.02
N ILE A 196 -1.18 -1.43 -2.08
CA ILE A 196 -1.12 -2.84 -2.44
C ILE A 196 -1.43 -2.96 -3.93
N LEU A 197 -0.50 -3.54 -4.68
CA LEU A 197 -0.59 -3.83 -6.11
C LEU A 197 -0.77 -5.34 -6.27
N ASN A 198 -2.01 -5.78 -6.53
CA ASN A 198 -2.39 -7.18 -6.53
C ASN A 198 -2.55 -7.75 -7.96
N ALA A 199 -1.52 -8.45 -8.43
CA ALA A 199 -1.50 -9.07 -9.75
C ALA A 199 -2.32 -10.38 -9.80
N THR A 200 -3.27 -10.44 -10.73
CA THR A 200 -4.23 -11.54 -10.88
C THR A 200 -3.78 -12.50 -11.98
N ALA A 201 -3.70 -13.80 -11.65
CA ALA A 201 -3.46 -14.84 -12.65
C ALA A 201 -4.69 -15.00 -13.56
N VAL A 202 -4.46 -15.11 -14.86
CA VAL A 202 -5.51 -15.32 -15.85
C VAL A 202 -5.37 -16.74 -16.40
N PRO A 203 -6.25 -17.68 -16.02
CA PRO A 203 -6.24 -19.04 -16.56
C PRO A 203 -6.28 -19.04 -18.09
N GLY A 204 -5.46 -19.88 -18.72
CA GLY A 204 -5.35 -19.96 -20.19
C GLY A 204 -4.41 -18.93 -20.83
N ARG A 205 -3.98 -17.89 -20.10
CA ARG A 205 -2.97 -16.94 -20.59
C ARG A 205 -1.57 -17.43 -20.21
N THR A 206 -0.70 -17.59 -21.21
CA THR A 206 0.70 -18.03 -21.04
C THR A 206 1.66 -16.87 -20.81
N THR A 207 1.24 -15.63 -21.11
CA THR A 207 2.05 -14.43 -20.95
C THR A 207 1.82 -13.77 -19.59
N SER A 208 2.90 -13.23 -19.02
CA SER A 208 2.85 -12.44 -17.80
C SER A 208 2.05 -11.17 -17.98
N GLY A 209 1.49 -10.67 -16.87
CA GLY A 209 0.84 -9.38 -16.79
C GLY A 209 1.85 -8.22 -16.74
N HIS A 210 1.33 -6.99 -16.66
CA HIS A 210 2.12 -5.77 -16.51
C HIS A 210 1.42 -4.87 -15.51
N ILE A 211 2.16 -4.40 -14.49
CA ILE A 211 1.61 -3.45 -13.51
C ILE A 211 1.39 -2.10 -14.18
N THR A 212 2.40 -1.58 -14.86
CA THR A 212 2.35 -0.25 -15.46
C THR A 212 2.53 -0.21 -16.97
N ALA A 213 1.77 0.64 -17.65
CA ALA A 213 2.04 1.09 -19.03
C ALA A 213 2.01 2.63 -19.08
N GLN A 214 3.16 3.26 -18.82
CA GLN A 214 3.24 4.71 -18.66
C GLN A 214 3.42 5.41 -20.02
N ALA A 215 2.67 6.50 -20.24
CA ALA A 215 2.47 7.10 -21.55
C ALA A 215 3.26 8.41 -21.77
N ARG A 216 4.43 8.58 -21.17
CA ARG A 216 5.26 9.76 -21.37
C ARG A 216 5.90 9.75 -22.76
N ASP A 217 5.63 10.79 -23.54
CA ASP A 217 6.00 10.88 -24.96
C ASP A 217 7.20 11.79 -25.25
N GLY A 218 7.69 12.55 -24.27
CA GLY A 218 8.77 13.49 -24.50
C GLY A 218 9.66 13.73 -23.26
N PRO A 219 10.90 14.19 -23.47
CA PRO A 219 11.87 14.37 -22.38
C PRO A 219 11.49 15.50 -21.42
N ASN A 220 10.81 16.54 -21.90
CA ASN A 220 10.38 17.68 -21.09
C ASN A 220 9.03 17.47 -20.39
N ASP A 221 8.36 16.35 -20.66
CA ASP A 221 7.09 16.00 -20.02
C ASP A 221 7.32 15.59 -18.54
N PRO A 222 6.65 16.25 -17.57
CA PRO A 222 6.83 15.97 -16.15
C PRO A 222 6.06 14.72 -15.66
N SER A 223 5.28 14.05 -16.52
CA SER A 223 4.52 12.84 -16.16
C SER A 223 5.38 11.64 -15.76
N GLY A 224 4.79 10.69 -15.07
CA GLY A 224 5.46 9.48 -14.60
C GLY A 224 4.79 8.93 -13.35
N PHE A 225 5.11 7.68 -13.03
CA PHE A 225 4.58 7.01 -11.84
C PHE A 225 5.69 6.74 -10.83
N VAL A 226 5.44 7.10 -9.57
CA VAL A 226 6.33 6.77 -8.45
C VAL A 226 5.56 5.89 -7.47
N PHE A 227 6.08 4.70 -7.22
CA PHE A 227 5.55 3.75 -6.24
C PHE A 227 6.50 3.67 -5.05
N ASN A 228 6.08 4.25 -3.93
CA ASN A 228 6.89 4.40 -2.73
C ASN A 228 6.32 3.58 -1.58
N LEU A 229 7.13 2.66 -1.04
CA LEU A 229 6.75 1.78 0.07
C LEU A 229 5.49 0.95 -0.22
N CYS A 230 5.25 0.60 -1.48
CA CYS A 230 4.13 -0.24 -1.89
C CYS A 230 4.43 -1.73 -1.65
N SER A 231 3.44 -2.60 -1.89
CA SER A 231 3.60 -4.05 -1.89
C SER A 231 3.04 -4.66 -3.18
N ILE A 232 3.88 -5.35 -3.95
CA ILE A 232 3.50 -6.13 -5.12
C ILE A 232 3.28 -7.59 -4.71
N GLN A 233 2.03 -8.01 -4.78
CA GLN A 233 1.58 -9.35 -4.40
C GLN A 233 0.51 -9.88 -5.36
N GLY A 234 0.00 -11.07 -5.09
CA GLY A 234 -1.06 -11.68 -5.90
C GLY A 234 -0.75 -13.14 -6.23
N ASN A 235 -1.30 -13.60 -7.35
CA ASN A 235 -1.06 -14.94 -7.89
C ASN A 235 -0.67 -14.94 -9.38
N GLY A 236 -0.78 -13.79 -10.07
CA GLY A 236 -0.40 -13.64 -11.47
C GLY A 236 1.05 -13.25 -11.63
N ALA A 237 1.76 -13.95 -12.51
CA ALA A 237 3.11 -13.57 -12.90
C ALA A 237 3.09 -12.23 -13.65
N VAL A 238 4.02 -11.31 -13.36
CA VAL A 238 3.89 -9.91 -13.76
C VAL A 238 5.24 -9.22 -14.03
N TYR A 239 5.28 -8.32 -15.00
CA TYR A 239 6.34 -7.32 -15.15
C TYR A 239 5.99 -6.06 -14.35
N LEU A 240 6.99 -5.37 -13.81
CA LEU A 240 6.84 -4.06 -13.15
C LEU A 240 6.20 -3.04 -14.10
N GLY A 241 6.50 -3.14 -15.39
CA GLY A 241 5.86 -2.34 -16.41
C GLY A 241 6.38 -2.61 -17.80
N ARG A 242 5.75 -1.94 -18.76
CA ARG A 242 6.21 -1.91 -20.14
C ARG A 242 6.25 -0.50 -20.72
N ALA A 243 7.20 -0.26 -21.63
CA ALA A 243 7.38 1.02 -22.30
C ALA A 243 6.28 1.23 -23.35
N TYR A 244 5.13 1.77 -22.90
CA TYR A 244 4.03 2.09 -23.79
C TYR A 244 4.38 3.24 -24.74
N ARG A 245 5.24 4.18 -24.29
CA ARG A 245 5.74 5.32 -25.08
C ARG A 245 7.26 5.52 -24.95
N PRO A 246 7.92 6.22 -25.88
CA PRO A 246 9.38 6.32 -25.93
C PRO A 246 10.08 6.90 -24.69
N TYR A 247 9.39 7.70 -23.88
CA TYR A 247 9.97 8.35 -22.68
C TYR A 247 9.31 7.89 -21.38
N SER A 248 8.67 6.71 -21.41
CA SER A 248 7.97 6.09 -20.28
C SER A 248 8.77 6.23 -18.98
N ARG A 249 8.12 6.65 -17.88
CA ARG A 249 8.82 6.91 -16.61
C ARG A 249 8.13 6.29 -15.41
N VAL A 250 8.78 5.31 -14.80
CA VAL A 250 8.27 4.57 -13.64
C VAL A 250 9.39 4.30 -12.65
N VAL A 251 9.17 4.64 -11.38
CA VAL A 251 10.13 4.40 -10.29
C VAL A 251 9.45 3.63 -9.16
N PHE A 252 10.03 2.48 -8.78
CA PHE A 252 9.68 1.77 -7.55
C PHE A 252 10.74 2.05 -6.47
N LYS A 253 10.32 2.60 -5.32
CA LYS A 253 11.20 2.94 -4.20
C LYS A 253 10.75 2.26 -2.90
N GLY A 254 11.64 1.51 -2.26
CA GLY A 254 11.36 0.81 -1.00
C GLY A 254 10.15 -0.14 -1.08
N THR A 255 9.76 -0.53 -2.29
CA THR A 255 8.57 -1.34 -2.54
C THR A 255 8.90 -2.81 -2.31
N PHE A 256 8.00 -3.52 -1.64
CA PHE A 256 8.09 -4.95 -1.49
C PHE A 256 7.63 -5.65 -2.78
N MET A 257 8.40 -6.64 -3.27
CA MET A 257 8.14 -7.38 -4.51
C MET A 257 8.14 -8.89 -4.25
N SER A 258 6.96 -9.52 -4.30
CA SER A 258 6.84 -10.99 -4.21
C SER A 258 7.42 -11.70 -5.43
N ASN A 259 7.58 -13.03 -5.37
CA ASN A 259 8.25 -13.84 -6.40
C ASN A 259 7.42 -14.01 -7.70
N ILE A 260 6.32 -13.28 -7.82
CA ILE A 260 5.52 -13.21 -9.05
C ILE A 260 6.10 -12.20 -10.05
N VAL A 261 7.01 -11.33 -9.62
CA VAL A 261 7.69 -10.36 -10.50
C VAL A 261 8.70 -11.10 -11.38
N GLN A 262 8.61 -10.89 -12.69
CA GLN A 262 9.51 -11.51 -13.66
C GLN A 262 10.97 -11.11 -13.42
N PRO A 263 11.95 -12.02 -13.60
CA PRO A 263 13.36 -11.71 -13.40
C PRO A 263 13.88 -10.54 -14.24
N GLU A 264 13.40 -10.41 -15.48
CA GLU A 264 13.73 -9.30 -16.38
C GLU A 264 13.19 -7.97 -15.85
N GLY A 265 12.13 -8.01 -15.02
CA GLY A 265 11.50 -6.87 -14.35
C GLY A 265 10.63 -6.02 -15.27
N TRP A 266 11.15 -5.66 -16.44
CA TRP A 266 10.53 -4.71 -17.35
C TRP A 266 10.47 -5.24 -18.78
N ASP A 267 9.57 -4.68 -19.57
CA ASP A 267 9.36 -5.05 -20.97
C ASP A 267 9.44 -3.79 -21.86
N ALA A 268 10.35 -3.77 -22.83
CA ALA A 268 10.52 -2.63 -23.74
C ALA A 268 9.37 -2.47 -24.74
N TRP A 269 8.51 -3.49 -24.88
CA TRP A 269 7.39 -3.53 -25.81
C TRP A 269 7.77 -3.04 -27.22
N ASN A 270 7.19 -1.94 -27.68
CA ASN A 270 7.39 -1.39 -29.02
C ASN A 270 8.68 -0.55 -29.15
N GLU A 271 9.36 -0.28 -28.04
CA GLU A 271 10.61 0.49 -28.00
C GLU A 271 11.85 -0.41 -27.96
N LYS A 272 11.67 -1.73 -28.19
CA LYS A 272 12.77 -2.68 -28.28
C LYS A 272 13.77 -2.26 -29.37
N GLY A 273 15.05 -2.19 -29.01
CA GLY A 273 16.16 -1.74 -29.87
C GLY A 273 16.44 -0.23 -29.79
N LYS A 274 15.61 0.54 -29.09
CA LYS A 274 15.79 2.00 -28.92
C LYS A 274 16.26 2.38 -27.52
N GLU A 275 16.53 1.40 -26.67
CA GLU A 275 16.93 1.62 -25.28
C GLU A 275 18.35 2.19 -25.19
N GLU A 276 18.58 3.13 -24.28
CA GLU A 276 19.93 3.54 -23.92
C GLU A 276 20.56 2.53 -22.94
N THR A 277 21.74 2.01 -23.29
CA THR A 277 22.55 1.14 -22.42
C THR A 277 23.80 1.90 -21.96
N GLU A 278 24.07 1.90 -20.66
CA GLU A 278 25.35 2.39 -20.14
C GLU A 278 26.48 1.48 -20.69
N GLY A 279 27.30 2.03 -21.60
CA GLY A 279 28.41 1.30 -22.22
C GLY A 279 28.52 1.42 -23.73
N ALA A 280 27.49 1.91 -24.44
CA ALA A 280 27.59 2.27 -25.85
C ALA A 280 28.18 3.69 -26.02
N GLY A 281 29.30 3.95 -25.36
CA GLY A 281 30.13 5.11 -25.65
C GLY A 281 30.66 4.97 -27.08
N SER A 282 30.43 5.99 -27.89
CA SER A 282 30.95 6.15 -29.25
C SER A 282 32.39 5.64 -29.38
N VAL A 283 32.59 4.51 -30.07
CA VAL A 283 33.88 4.19 -30.68
C VAL A 283 34.01 5.04 -31.93
N PHE A 284 34.33 6.32 -31.74
CA PHE A 284 35.05 7.10 -32.73
C PHE A 284 36.15 7.82 -31.96
N SER A 285 37.30 7.16 -31.83
CA SER A 285 38.51 7.82 -31.38
C SER A 285 38.84 8.94 -32.37
N ARG A 286 39.28 10.08 -31.84
CA ARG A 286 39.70 11.28 -32.60
C ARG A 286 40.85 11.04 -33.58
N GLU A 287 41.41 9.83 -33.64
CA GLU A 287 42.51 9.44 -34.51
C GLU A 287 42.05 8.99 -35.91
N GLY A 288 40.77 8.65 -36.10
CA GLY A 288 40.24 8.24 -37.41
C GLY A 288 39.93 9.39 -38.38
N LEU A 289 39.97 10.65 -37.95
CA LEU A 289 39.51 11.78 -38.76
C LEU A 289 40.59 12.44 -39.63
N ILE A 290 41.87 12.08 -39.47
CA ILE A 290 42.99 12.72 -40.18
C ILE A 290 43.34 11.99 -41.50
N GLY A 291 42.88 10.75 -41.68
CA GLY A 291 43.13 9.95 -42.90
C GLY A 291 42.20 10.24 -44.08
N PHE A 292 41.12 11.01 -43.91
CA PHE A 292 40.03 11.14 -44.88
C PHE A 292 39.99 12.49 -45.63
N LEU A 293 41.08 13.26 -45.61
CA LEU A 293 41.14 14.56 -46.29
C LEU A 293 41.65 14.51 -47.74
N PHE A 294 42.00 13.32 -48.27
CA PHE A 294 42.47 13.20 -49.65
C PHE A 294 41.91 11.95 -50.33
N GLY A 295 40.79 12.09 -51.05
CA GLY A 295 40.30 11.05 -51.95
C GLY A 295 38.79 11.08 -52.19
N GLU A 296 38.39 11.61 -53.35
CA GLU A 296 37.11 11.41 -54.05
C GLU A 296 35.78 11.72 -53.34
N ARG A 297 35.22 12.90 -53.62
CA ARG A 297 33.92 13.39 -53.11
C ARG A 297 32.70 12.55 -53.50
N HIS A 298 32.78 11.71 -54.54
CA HIS A 298 31.61 11.01 -55.08
C HIS A 298 31.29 9.66 -54.39
N LEU A 299 32.25 9.02 -53.71
CA LEU A 299 32.01 7.78 -52.95
C LEU A 299 31.53 8.06 -51.52
N VAL A 300 31.84 9.24 -50.97
CA VAL A 300 31.44 9.65 -49.61
C VAL A 300 29.94 9.92 -49.53
N GLU A 301 29.33 10.54 -50.55
CA GLU A 301 27.89 10.82 -50.55
C GLU A 301 27.01 9.56 -50.71
N ALA A 302 27.47 8.55 -51.46
CA ALA A 302 26.75 7.29 -51.60
C ALA A 302 26.84 6.45 -50.31
N PHE A 303 28.02 6.38 -49.68
CA PHE A 303 28.22 5.68 -48.41
C PHE A 303 27.49 6.36 -47.25
N PHE A 304 27.43 7.70 -47.23
CA PHE A 304 26.61 8.43 -46.25
C PHE A 304 25.11 8.26 -46.50
N ARG A 305 24.63 8.23 -47.75
CA ARG A 305 23.20 8.05 -48.03
C ARG A 305 22.68 6.64 -47.70
N GLU A 306 23.50 5.60 -47.87
CA GLU A 306 23.10 4.23 -47.54
C GLU A 306 23.18 3.94 -46.02
N LYS A 307 24.17 4.49 -45.29
CA LYS A 307 24.27 4.27 -43.83
C LYS A 307 23.52 5.26 -42.94
N VAL A 308 23.20 6.47 -43.41
CA VAL A 308 22.39 7.44 -42.66
C VAL A 308 20.90 7.09 -42.74
N ALA A 309 20.46 6.33 -43.74
CA ALA A 309 19.07 5.88 -43.84
C ALA A 309 18.70 4.77 -42.83
N GLU A 310 19.66 4.08 -42.22
CA GLU A 310 19.38 2.89 -41.41
C GLU A 310 19.26 3.09 -39.89
N ASN A 311 19.56 4.26 -39.28
CA ASN A 311 19.52 4.35 -37.79
C ASN A 311 19.38 5.78 -37.19
N PHE A 312 18.50 6.63 -37.73
CA PHE A 312 18.13 7.89 -37.07
C PHE A 312 16.64 7.96 -36.71
N GLY A 313 16.07 6.85 -36.21
CA GLY A 313 14.95 6.99 -35.29
C GLY A 313 15.48 7.58 -33.98
N GLU A 314 14.91 8.69 -33.50
CA GLU A 314 15.25 9.20 -32.17
C GLU A 314 15.15 8.06 -31.15
N LYS A 315 16.26 7.75 -30.46
CA LYS A 315 16.26 6.76 -29.38
C LYS A 315 15.35 7.27 -28.26
N GLY A 316 14.41 6.45 -27.82
CA GLY A 316 13.57 6.76 -26.66
C GLY A 316 14.40 6.64 -25.38
N ASP A 317 14.33 7.63 -24.48
CA ASP A 317 14.98 7.58 -23.16
C ASP A 317 13.92 7.38 -22.06
N PHE A 318 13.42 6.16 -21.97
CA PHE A 318 12.54 5.78 -20.87
C PHE A 318 13.32 5.55 -19.58
N THR A 319 12.71 5.97 -18.46
CA THR A 319 13.28 5.87 -17.12
C THR A 319 12.51 4.82 -16.32
N PHE A 320 13.00 3.60 -16.34
CA PHE A 320 12.51 2.52 -15.47
C PHE A 320 13.57 2.20 -14.43
N ALA A 321 13.20 2.34 -13.16
CA ALA A 321 14.13 2.20 -12.05
C ALA A 321 13.48 1.53 -10.84
N GLN A 322 14.29 0.74 -10.13
CA GLN A 322 13.97 0.23 -8.81
C GLN A 322 15.06 0.65 -7.81
N VAL A 323 14.65 1.12 -6.64
CA VAL A 323 15.54 1.62 -5.59
C VAL A 323 15.12 1.06 -4.25
N ASP A 324 16.06 0.45 -3.53
CA ASP A 324 15.85 -0.14 -2.19
C ASP A 324 14.67 -1.10 -2.06
N CYS A 325 14.19 -1.67 -3.17
CA CYS A 325 13.09 -2.63 -3.18
C CYS A 325 13.52 -3.93 -2.47
N LYS A 326 12.55 -4.58 -1.83
CA LYS A 326 12.74 -5.78 -0.99
C LYS A 326 11.89 -6.92 -1.50
N GLY A 327 12.15 -8.16 -1.07
CA GLY A 327 11.40 -9.32 -1.51
C GLY A 327 12.12 -10.16 -2.57
N PRO A 328 11.62 -11.38 -2.82
CA PRO A 328 12.26 -12.30 -3.76
C PRO A 328 12.11 -11.84 -5.21
N GLY A 329 11.08 -11.05 -5.52
CA GLY A 329 10.89 -10.44 -6.84
C GLY A 329 11.74 -9.19 -7.07
N SER A 330 12.44 -8.68 -6.05
CA SER A 330 13.26 -7.48 -6.18
C SER A 330 14.71 -7.76 -6.60
N ASP A 331 15.07 -9.01 -6.89
CA ASP A 331 16.42 -9.35 -7.36
C ASP A 331 16.73 -8.69 -8.71
N THR A 332 17.78 -7.89 -8.74
CA THR A 332 18.22 -7.17 -9.94
C THR A 332 19.18 -7.96 -10.83
N SER A 333 19.65 -9.13 -10.40
CA SER A 333 20.72 -9.89 -11.08
C SER A 333 20.41 -10.27 -12.53
N LYS A 334 19.11 -10.38 -12.86
CA LYS A 334 18.59 -10.74 -14.19
C LYS A 334 17.75 -9.64 -14.84
N ARG A 335 17.76 -8.43 -14.27
CA ARG A 335 17.03 -7.32 -14.85
C ARG A 335 17.56 -7.01 -16.25
N VAL A 336 16.67 -6.49 -17.08
CA VAL A 336 17.04 -5.93 -18.37
C VAL A 336 18.21 -4.94 -18.23
N PRO A 337 19.19 -4.95 -19.15
CA PRO A 337 20.43 -4.19 -19.01
C PRO A 337 20.23 -2.66 -19.07
N TRP A 338 19.06 -2.22 -19.55
CA TRP A 338 18.71 -0.80 -19.68
C TRP A 338 17.94 -0.25 -18.47
N GLU A 339 17.70 -1.04 -17.42
CA GLU A 339 17.14 -0.53 -16.16
C GLU A 339 18.06 0.56 -15.59
N LYS A 340 17.51 1.76 -15.36
CA LYS A 340 18.29 2.92 -14.91
C LYS A 340 18.60 2.78 -13.42
N LYS A 341 19.86 3.03 -13.05
CA LYS A 341 20.27 3.21 -11.65
C LYS A 341 20.27 4.69 -11.33
N LEU A 342 19.46 5.08 -10.36
CA LEU A 342 19.33 6.48 -9.96
C LEU A 342 20.22 6.78 -8.76
N ASP A 343 20.99 7.86 -8.84
CA ASP A 343 21.72 8.40 -7.70
C ASP A 343 20.81 9.19 -6.74
N ALA A 344 21.35 9.60 -5.59
CA ALA A 344 20.60 10.33 -4.56
C ALA A 344 19.99 11.66 -5.07
N SER A 345 20.71 12.39 -5.93
CA SER A 345 20.26 13.68 -6.48
C SER A 345 19.15 13.51 -7.51
N GLN A 346 19.25 12.45 -8.34
CA GLN A 346 18.20 12.08 -9.28
C GLN A 346 16.95 11.60 -8.53
N LEU A 347 17.13 10.83 -7.45
CA LEU A 347 16.04 10.34 -6.59
C LEU A 347 15.29 11.44 -5.87
N GLU A 348 15.94 12.55 -5.50
CA GLU A 348 15.29 13.69 -4.86
C GLU A 348 14.18 14.28 -5.75
N LYS A 349 14.38 14.27 -7.08
CA LYS A 349 13.38 14.71 -8.07
C LYS A 349 12.11 13.85 -8.04
N PHE A 350 12.20 12.63 -7.51
CA PHE A 350 11.08 11.70 -7.32
C PHE A 350 10.52 11.70 -5.88
N SER A 351 10.89 12.68 -5.05
CA SER A 351 10.22 12.91 -3.75
C SER A 351 8.80 13.46 -3.95
N LYS A 352 7.91 13.36 -2.95
CA LYS A 352 6.55 13.90 -3.08
C LYS A 352 6.52 15.41 -3.31
N SER A 353 7.35 16.17 -2.59
CA SER A 353 7.45 17.62 -2.72
C SER A 353 7.93 18.03 -4.11
N SER A 354 8.95 17.37 -4.66
CA SER A 354 9.48 17.68 -5.99
C SER A 354 8.65 17.08 -7.13
N PHE A 355 8.12 15.86 -6.96
CA PHE A 355 7.52 15.10 -8.05
C PHE A 355 6.04 15.36 -8.24
N ILE A 356 5.29 15.79 -7.23
CA ILE A 356 3.89 16.16 -7.43
C ILE A 356 3.59 17.56 -6.90
N ASP A 357 4.61 18.33 -6.51
CA ASP A 357 4.46 19.67 -5.92
C ASP A 357 3.52 19.64 -4.69
N GLN A 358 3.65 18.60 -3.84
CA GLN A 358 2.75 18.32 -2.70
C GLN A 358 2.41 19.61 -1.92
N ASP A 359 3.42 20.43 -1.64
CA ASP A 359 3.32 21.62 -0.80
C ASP A 359 2.44 22.73 -1.39
N ARG A 360 2.12 22.64 -2.69
CA ARG A 360 1.28 23.64 -3.38
C ARG A 360 -0.21 23.31 -3.37
N TRP A 361 -0.59 22.05 -3.20
CA TRP A 361 -2.00 21.64 -3.37
C TRP A 361 -2.49 20.58 -2.38
N LEU A 362 -1.65 19.62 -1.99
CA LEU A 362 -1.99 18.71 -0.89
C LEU A 362 -1.89 19.45 0.46
N GLU A 363 -0.99 20.44 0.57
CA GLU A 363 -0.83 21.21 1.82
C GLU A 363 -1.87 22.29 2.08
N LYS A 364 -2.62 22.77 1.06
CA LYS A 364 -3.79 23.64 1.30
C LYS A 364 -4.93 22.93 2.04
N LEU A 365 -4.95 21.59 2.02
CA LEU A 365 -5.82 20.73 2.83
C LEU A 365 -5.14 20.23 4.12
N ARG A 366 -3.84 20.51 4.32
CA ARG A 366 -3.03 20.01 5.44
C ARG A 366 -2.36 21.10 6.28
N LYS A 367 -2.70 22.39 6.12
CA LYS A 367 -2.09 23.44 6.94
C LYS A 367 -2.33 23.25 8.45
N ASP A 368 -3.27 22.35 8.82
CA ASP A 368 -3.51 21.94 10.20
C ASP A 368 -3.12 20.46 10.53
N ARG A 369 -2.55 19.66 9.61
CA ARG A 369 -2.04 18.30 9.93
C ARG A 369 -0.60 18.09 9.47
N LYS A 370 0.34 18.50 10.34
CA LYS A 370 1.60 17.77 10.51
C LYS A 370 1.25 16.31 10.81
N LEU A 371 2.01 15.33 10.30
CA LEU A 371 2.00 13.97 10.86
C LEU A 371 2.15 14.12 12.38
N THR A 372 1.07 13.93 13.13
CA THR A 372 1.12 14.11 14.58
C THR A 372 1.99 12.99 15.10
N THR A 373 3.25 13.32 15.36
CA THR A 373 4.24 12.40 15.88
C THR A 373 4.44 12.76 17.34
N ILE A 374 3.87 11.97 18.21
CA ILE A 374 4.17 12.05 19.64
C ILE A 374 5.46 11.27 19.83
N THR A 375 6.54 11.97 20.12
CA THR A 375 7.86 11.37 20.33
C THR A 375 8.29 11.57 21.78
N TYR A 376 8.73 10.48 22.40
CA TYR A 376 9.40 10.50 23.69
C TYR A 376 10.53 9.47 23.72
N ASN A 377 11.37 9.47 24.75
CA ASN A 377 12.55 8.60 24.83
C ASN A 377 12.75 7.97 26.23
N ALA A 378 11.69 7.88 27.03
CA ALA A 378 11.75 7.08 28.26
C ALA A 378 11.97 5.59 27.93
N HIS A 379 12.61 4.87 28.85
CA HIS A 379 13.14 3.53 28.66
C HIS A 379 13.22 2.77 30.00
N GLU A 380 13.65 1.51 29.95
CA GLU A 380 13.83 0.58 31.08
C GLU A 380 12.50 0.04 31.62
N ASP A 381 11.82 0.80 32.47
CA ASP A 381 10.60 0.34 33.14
C ASP A 381 9.40 0.48 32.20
N THR A 382 9.08 -0.62 31.52
CA THR A 382 7.99 -0.68 30.51
C THR A 382 6.64 -0.20 31.02
N ASP A 383 6.41 -0.23 32.33
CA ASP A 383 5.16 0.14 32.97
C ASP A 383 4.99 1.65 33.21
N ILE A 384 6.06 2.44 33.08
CA ILE A 384 6.01 3.90 33.24
C ILE A 384 6.61 4.66 32.07
N SER A 385 7.28 3.98 31.12
CA SER A 385 8.12 4.61 30.09
C SER A 385 7.50 4.72 28.69
N ALA A 386 6.23 4.35 28.50
CA ALA A 386 5.59 4.41 27.19
C ALA A 386 5.32 5.86 26.74
N THR A 387 5.64 6.19 25.48
CA THR A 387 5.31 7.49 24.87
C THR A 387 3.79 7.78 24.90
N PHE A 388 2.97 6.74 24.77
CA PHE A 388 1.52 6.82 24.90
C PHE A 388 0.99 5.69 25.77
N THR A 389 0.15 6.01 26.75
CA THR A 389 -0.54 5.02 27.58
C THR A 389 -2.05 5.22 27.49
N SER A 390 -2.78 4.15 27.21
CA SER A 390 -4.25 4.13 27.18
C SER A 390 -4.77 3.19 28.26
N SER A 391 -5.32 3.75 29.34
CA SER A 391 -6.01 3.00 30.41
C SER A 391 -7.53 2.82 30.19
N PRO A 392 -8.30 3.83 29.71
CA PRO A 392 -9.75 3.71 29.61
C PRO A 392 -10.18 2.89 28.38
N SER A 393 -11.33 2.22 28.48
CA SER A 393 -11.95 1.49 27.37
C SER A 393 -12.49 2.44 26.28
N ASN A 394 -12.67 1.93 25.06
CA ASN A 394 -13.23 2.66 23.91
C ASN A 394 -12.36 3.82 23.41
N ILE A 395 -11.03 3.70 23.52
CA ILE A 395 -10.11 4.67 22.94
C ILE A 395 -10.02 4.48 21.43
N VAL A 396 -10.17 5.57 20.69
CA VAL A 396 -9.96 5.60 19.25
C VAL A 396 -8.84 6.57 18.94
N ALA A 397 -7.82 6.10 18.22
CA ALA A 397 -6.76 6.95 17.68
C ALA A 397 -6.66 6.75 16.17
N LYS A 398 -6.42 7.85 15.44
CA LYS A 398 -6.32 7.83 13.99
C LYS A 398 -5.26 8.80 13.50
N ASP A 399 -4.48 8.40 12.50
CA ASP A 399 -3.44 9.23 11.86
C ASP A 399 -2.34 9.78 12.81
N ILE A 400 -2.09 9.09 13.93
CA ILE A 400 -1.04 9.47 14.91
C ILE A 400 0.14 8.51 14.82
N THR A 401 1.36 9.05 14.78
CA THR A 401 2.59 8.29 15.01
C THR A 401 2.99 8.40 16.47
N PHE A 402 2.98 7.27 17.16
CA PHE A 402 3.61 7.11 18.47
C PHE A 402 5.03 6.62 18.25
N LYS A 403 6.01 7.40 18.69
CA LYS A 403 7.43 7.09 18.51
C LYS A 403 8.15 7.07 19.84
N ASN A 404 8.89 6.01 20.09
CA ASN A 404 9.95 6.04 21.08
C ASN A 404 11.30 6.22 20.37
N SER A 405 11.98 7.34 20.62
CA SER A 405 13.22 7.68 19.95
C SER A 405 14.48 7.19 20.66
N TYR A 406 14.38 6.54 21.83
CA TYR A 406 15.55 6.19 22.64
C TYR A 406 16.57 5.34 21.87
N ASN A 407 16.10 4.28 21.22
CA ASN A 407 16.94 3.36 20.44
C ASN A 407 17.15 3.82 18.98
N LEU A 408 16.76 5.05 18.62
CA LEU A 408 16.74 5.54 17.23
C LEU A 408 17.68 6.74 17.00
N PRO A 409 18.40 6.80 15.85
CA PRO A 409 18.46 5.79 14.79
C PRO A 409 19.21 4.54 15.25
N PHE A 410 18.64 3.37 14.97
CA PHE A 410 19.24 2.10 15.36
C PHE A 410 20.53 1.86 14.57
N ASN A 411 21.66 1.69 15.26
CA ASN A 411 22.96 1.56 14.61
C ASN A 411 23.10 0.21 13.92
N GLN A 412 23.12 0.27 12.58
CA GLN A 412 23.24 -0.86 11.67
C GLN A 412 24.54 -1.67 11.84
N LYS A 413 25.57 -1.15 12.52
CA LYS A 413 26.82 -1.91 12.77
C LYS A 413 26.60 -3.12 13.69
N PHE A 414 25.49 -3.21 14.41
CA PHE A 414 25.12 -4.37 15.21
C PHE A 414 24.38 -5.46 14.41
N TYR A 415 24.27 -5.34 13.07
CA TYR A 415 23.77 -6.39 12.16
C TYR A 415 24.71 -7.57 12.02
N ASN A 416 25.08 -8.22 13.13
CA ASN A 416 25.80 -9.46 13.06
C ASN A 416 24.87 -10.54 12.50
N LYS A 417 25.22 -11.08 11.32
CA LYS A 417 24.55 -12.21 10.64
C LYS A 417 24.43 -13.50 11.49
N ASN A 418 25.01 -13.50 12.70
CA ASN A 418 25.11 -14.63 13.61
C ASN A 418 24.39 -14.39 14.96
N ILE A 419 23.50 -13.40 15.08
CA ILE A 419 22.79 -13.18 16.35
C ILE A 419 21.76 -14.29 16.57
N TYR A 420 22.11 -15.17 17.51
CA TYR A 420 21.26 -16.22 18.06
C TYR A 420 20.03 -15.60 18.76
N TYR A 421 18.86 -16.19 18.51
CA TYR A 421 17.58 -15.93 19.16
C TYR A 421 17.67 -16.03 20.70
N GLY A 422 18.09 -14.95 21.36
CA GLY A 422 18.26 -14.93 22.82
C GLY A 422 19.35 -13.99 23.35
N ILE A 423 20.14 -13.32 22.51
CA ILE A 423 21.14 -12.34 22.98
C ILE A 423 20.52 -10.93 22.95
N LYS A 424 20.49 -10.27 24.11
CA LYS A 424 20.18 -8.83 24.25
C LYS A 424 21.03 -8.05 23.25
N ILE A 425 20.40 -7.28 22.36
CA ILE A 425 21.16 -6.44 21.42
C ILE A 425 21.95 -5.42 22.28
N PRO A 426 23.29 -5.37 22.20
CA PRO A 426 24.08 -4.47 23.04
C PRO A 426 23.62 -3.02 22.90
N GLY A 427 23.34 -2.37 24.03
CA GLY A 427 22.87 -0.98 24.07
C GLY A 427 21.38 -0.79 23.71
N VAL A 428 20.64 -1.86 23.39
CA VAL A 428 19.18 -1.81 23.25
C VAL A 428 18.54 -2.23 24.56
N ILE A 429 17.55 -1.46 24.97
CA ILE A 429 16.71 -1.70 26.14
C ILE A 429 15.24 -1.46 25.77
N PRO A 430 14.29 -2.00 26.56
CA PRO A 430 12.87 -1.73 26.37
C PRO A 430 12.56 -0.24 26.27
N ALA A 431 11.84 0.16 25.23
CA ALA A 431 11.47 1.56 25.01
C ALA A 431 10.16 1.63 24.22
N LEU A 432 9.04 1.77 24.94
CA LEU A 432 7.70 1.62 24.38
C LEU A 432 7.26 2.90 23.66
N SER A 433 6.73 2.73 22.46
CA SER A 433 5.99 3.79 21.76
C SER A 433 4.54 3.87 22.24
N ALA A 434 3.92 2.75 22.59
CA ALA A 434 2.57 2.72 23.12
C ALA A 434 2.34 1.55 24.08
N ARG A 435 1.45 1.77 25.05
CA ARG A 435 0.96 0.80 26.02
C ARG A 435 -0.57 0.88 26.12
N ILE A 436 -1.27 -0.21 25.81
CA ILE A 436 -2.73 -0.21 25.65
C ILE A 436 -3.39 -1.21 26.61
N TYR A 437 -4.22 -0.71 27.53
CA TYR A 437 -4.97 -1.50 28.52
C TYR A 437 -6.47 -1.57 28.30
N GLY A 438 -7.07 -0.49 27.81
CA GLY A 438 -8.52 -0.34 27.80
C GLY A 438 -9.20 -1.26 26.79
N ASP A 439 -10.21 -2.01 27.23
CA ASP A 439 -11.04 -2.83 26.32
C ASP A 439 -11.65 -1.98 25.20
N LYS A 440 -11.88 -2.57 24.03
CA LYS A 440 -12.47 -1.90 22.86
C LYS A 440 -11.67 -0.70 22.36
N SER A 441 -10.34 -0.77 22.41
CA SER A 441 -9.49 0.29 21.83
C SER A 441 -9.18 0.03 20.37
N ALA A 442 -9.25 1.06 19.52
CA ALA A 442 -9.01 0.94 18.10
C ALA A 442 -8.06 2.02 17.55
N PHE A 443 -7.17 1.59 16.67
CA PHE A 443 -6.13 2.41 16.06
C PHE A 443 -6.23 2.30 14.54
N TYR A 444 -6.39 3.42 13.85
CA TYR A 444 -6.57 3.49 12.40
C TYR A 444 -5.47 4.34 11.77
N ASP A 445 -4.71 3.77 10.83
CA ASP A 445 -3.63 4.50 10.15
C ASP A 445 -2.57 5.09 11.10
N CYS A 446 -2.47 4.53 12.31
CA CYS A 446 -1.46 4.90 13.29
C CYS A 446 -0.11 4.27 12.95
N ALA A 447 0.96 4.86 13.47
CA ALA A 447 2.29 4.27 13.41
C ALA A 447 2.86 4.09 14.81
N PHE A 448 3.50 2.94 15.06
CA PHE A 448 4.17 2.59 16.31
C PHE A 448 5.63 2.32 16.01
N VAL A 449 6.49 3.22 16.45
CA VAL A 449 7.89 3.28 16.02
C VAL A 449 8.83 3.08 17.22
N GLY A 450 9.64 2.03 17.17
CA GLY A 450 10.59 1.66 18.22
C GLY A 450 11.57 0.57 17.77
N VAL A 451 12.23 -0.08 18.73
CA VAL A 451 13.19 -1.17 18.46
C VAL A 451 12.89 -2.39 19.32
N GLN A 452 13.03 -2.30 20.63
CA GLN A 452 12.63 -3.35 21.57
C GLN A 452 11.37 -2.90 22.31
N ASP A 453 10.39 -3.81 22.41
CA ASP A 453 9.15 -3.60 23.14
C ASP A 453 8.36 -2.39 22.61
N THR A 454 8.25 -2.23 21.28
CA THR A 454 7.65 -1.03 20.65
C THR A 454 6.18 -0.81 21.05
N LEU A 455 5.35 -1.86 21.01
CA LEU A 455 3.92 -1.83 21.27
C LEU A 455 3.57 -2.85 22.35
N TRP A 456 3.24 -2.36 23.54
CA TRP A 456 2.68 -3.19 24.61
C TRP A 456 1.15 -3.21 24.51
N ASP A 457 0.66 -4.24 23.84
CA ASP A 457 -0.75 -4.60 23.75
C ASP A 457 -1.18 -5.39 24.99
N VAL A 458 -1.46 -4.67 26.08
CA VAL A 458 -1.47 -5.23 27.44
C VAL A 458 -2.61 -6.21 27.64
N GLN A 459 -3.86 -5.75 27.48
CA GLN A 459 -5.08 -6.52 27.76
C GLN A 459 -6.29 -5.86 27.11
N GLY A 460 -7.41 -6.58 26.98
CA GLY A 460 -8.65 -6.08 26.38
C GLY A 460 -8.76 -6.39 24.89
N ARG A 461 -9.90 -6.08 24.28
CA ARG A 461 -10.14 -6.26 22.84
C ARG A 461 -9.63 -5.06 22.06
N HIS A 462 -8.71 -5.28 21.14
CA HIS A 462 -8.14 -4.20 20.35
C HIS A 462 -8.23 -4.44 18.85
N HIS A 463 -8.36 -3.34 18.11
CA HIS A 463 -8.36 -3.35 16.65
C HIS A 463 -7.30 -2.40 16.10
N PHE A 464 -6.32 -2.92 15.39
CA PHE A 464 -5.30 -2.13 14.70
C PHE A 464 -5.55 -2.26 13.20
N SER A 465 -6.07 -1.22 12.56
CA SER A 465 -6.41 -1.22 11.14
C SER A 465 -5.42 -0.35 10.36
N ASN A 466 -4.80 -0.94 9.34
CA ASN A 466 -3.88 -0.24 8.44
C ASN A 466 -2.73 0.49 9.14
N CYS A 467 -2.32 -0.02 10.32
CA CYS A 467 -1.24 0.59 11.10
C CYS A 467 0.15 0.18 10.59
N TYR A 468 1.14 1.05 10.78
CA TYR A 468 2.55 0.73 10.64
C TYR A 468 3.15 0.40 12.00
N ILE A 469 3.87 -0.71 12.11
CA ILE A 469 4.54 -1.09 13.36
C ILE A 469 5.98 -1.49 13.01
N GLU A 470 6.97 -0.92 13.68
CA GLU A 470 8.36 -1.31 13.47
C GLU A 470 9.12 -1.63 14.75
N GLY A 471 10.04 -2.57 14.63
CA GLY A 471 10.93 -2.98 15.70
C GLY A 471 11.75 -4.21 15.35
N ALA A 472 12.42 -4.75 16.37
CA ALA A 472 13.36 -5.85 16.27
C ALA A 472 13.06 -6.96 17.28
N VAL A 473 12.87 -6.63 18.55
CA VAL A 473 12.77 -7.61 19.65
C VAL A 473 11.45 -7.41 20.39
N ASP A 474 10.63 -8.45 20.40
CA ASP A 474 9.33 -8.51 21.08
C ASP A 474 8.45 -7.29 20.84
N PHE A 475 8.56 -6.71 19.65
CA PHE A 475 8.12 -5.34 19.46
C PHE A 475 6.59 -5.21 19.36
N ILE A 476 5.86 -6.33 19.33
CA ILE A 476 4.42 -6.43 19.60
C ILE A 476 4.22 -7.48 20.71
N PHE A 477 3.91 -7.05 21.92
CA PHE A 477 3.86 -7.97 23.07
C PHE A 477 2.72 -7.65 24.04
N GLY A 478 2.38 -8.62 24.89
CA GLY A 478 1.33 -8.48 25.92
C GLY A 478 0.21 -9.53 25.79
N ALA A 479 -0.91 -9.30 26.45
CA ALA A 479 -2.01 -10.26 26.62
C ALA A 479 -3.36 -9.77 26.07
N GLY A 480 -3.34 -8.80 25.14
CA GLY A 480 -4.54 -8.35 24.43
C GLY A 480 -5.23 -9.46 23.62
N GLN A 481 -6.54 -9.28 23.42
CA GLN A 481 -7.35 -9.99 22.42
C GLN A 481 -7.45 -9.13 21.18
N SER A 482 -6.47 -9.23 20.29
CA SER A 482 -6.21 -8.16 19.32
C SER A 482 -6.24 -8.64 17.89
N PHE A 483 -6.87 -7.83 17.04
CA PHE A 483 -6.96 -8.05 15.61
C PHE A 483 -6.20 -6.95 14.86
N TYR A 484 -5.08 -7.33 14.24
CA TYR A 484 -4.26 -6.49 13.39
C TYR A 484 -4.69 -6.74 11.93
N GLU A 485 -5.36 -5.76 11.32
CA GLU A 485 -5.93 -5.86 9.97
C GLU A 485 -5.17 -4.97 8.99
N GLY A 486 -4.56 -5.56 7.96
CA GLY A 486 -3.90 -4.78 6.90
C GLY A 486 -2.65 -4.02 7.37
N CYS A 487 -2.12 -4.33 8.55
CA CYS A 487 -0.93 -3.65 9.08
C CYS A 487 0.34 -3.95 8.28
N SER A 488 1.23 -2.97 8.22
CA SER A 488 2.61 -3.14 7.74
C SER A 488 3.55 -3.27 8.93
N ILE A 489 4.22 -4.42 9.03
CA ILE A 489 5.10 -4.77 10.14
C ILE A 489 6.54 -4.82 9.59
N ASN A 490 7.35 -3.85 10.02
CA ASN A 490 8.71 -3.64 9.53
C ASN A 490 9.74 -4.14 10.55
N VAL A 491 10.47 -5.17 10.18
CA VAL A 491 11.54 -5.77 10.98
C VAL A 491 12.85 -5.01 10.73
N THR A 492 13.35 -4.36 11.79
CA THR A 492 14.54 -3.50 11.72
C THR A 492 15.82 -4.19 12.14
N SER A 493 15.76 -5.33 12.84
CA SER A 493 16.92 -6.17 13.18
C SER A 493 16.48 -7.60 13.50
N ALA A 494 17.44 -8.50 13.73
CA ALA A 494 17.13 -9.87 14.11
C ALA A 494 16.45 -9.91 15.48
N GLY A 495 15.43 -10.76 15.62
CA GLY A 495 14.67 -10.89 16.85
C GLY A 495 13.31 -11.55 16.65
N PHE A 496 12.29 -11.03 17.34
CA PHE A 496 10.95 -11.62 17.42
C PHE A 496 9.90 -10.55 17.15
N ILE A 497 8.95 -10.83 16.26
CA ILE A 497 7.87 -9.91 15.95
C ILE A 497 6.87 -9.84 17.10
N THR A 498 6.48 -11.01 17.62
CA THR A 498 5.48 -11.09 18.68
C THR A 498 5.98 -11.78 19.95
N ALA A 499 5.49 -11.34 21.10
CA ALA A 499 5.62 -12.04 22.38
C ALA A 499 4.26 -12.01 23.13
N GLN A 500 3.39 -12.97 22.79
CA GLN A 500 2.01 -12.98 23.32
C GLN A 500 1.92 -13.74 24.65
N GLY A 501 1.21 -13.15 25.60
CA GLY A 501 1.19 -13.53 27.00
C GLY A 501 -0.14 -14.09 27.52
N ARG A 502 -0.74 -15.07 26.85
CA ARG A 502 -1.90 -15.81 27.37
C ARG A 502 -1.53 -16.78 28.50
N GLU A 503 -2.12 -16.60 29.67
CA GLU A 503 -1.74 -17.29 30.92
C GLU A 503 -2.52 -18.60 31.14
N PHE A 504 -3.79 -18.66 30.71
CA PHE A 504 -4.67 -19.80 30.97
C PHE A 504 -5.39 -20.29 29.70
N PRO A 505 -5.76 -21.59 29.62
CA PRO A 505 -6.34 -22.19 28.41
C PRO A 505 -7.76 -21.70 28.11
N ASN A 506 -8.47 -21.14 29.09
CA ASN A 506 -9.83 -20.61 28.96
C ASN A 506 -9.87 -19.11 28.60
N GLU A 507 -8.74 -18.40 28.59
CA GLU A 507 -8.70 -16.98 28.19
C GLU A 507 -8.96 -16.84 26.69
N THR A 508 -9.73 -15.82 26.28
CA THR A 508 -10.03 -15.60 24.87
C THR A 508 -8.93 -14.85 24.12
N ASN A 509 -8.01 -14.21 24.85
CA ASN A 509 -6.92 -13.38 24.33
C ASN A 509 -5.97 -14.12 23.35
N GLY A 510 -5.19 -13.32 22.62
CA GLY A 510 -4.35 -13.75 21.52
C GLY A 510 -4.21 -12.66 20.46
N PHE A 511 -3.20 -12.78 19.61
CA PHE A 511 -2.98 -11.85 18.50
C PHE A 511 -3.31 -12.49 17.16
N ILE A 512 -4.19 -11.85 16.39
CA ILE A 512 -4.55 -12.27 15.03
C ILE A 512 -4.06 -11.20 14.05
N PHE A 513 -3.16 -11.59 13.16
CA PHE A 513 -2.65 -10.76 12.08
C PHE A 513 -3.30 -11.19 10.77
N SER A 514 -4.16 -10.35 10.22
CA SER A 514 -4.97 -10.66 9.05
C SER A 514 -4.62 -9.72 7.90
N ARG A 515 -4.22 -10.28 6.76
CA ARG A 515 -3.82 -9.51 5.56
C ARG A 515 -2.70 -8.49 5.85
N CYS A 516 -1.82 -8.81 6.79
CA CYS A 516 -0.66 -7.99 7.13
C CYS A 516 0.50 -8.24 6.16
N THR A 517 1.41 -7.27 6.08
CA THR A 517 2.70 -7.45 5.40
C THR A 517 3.81 -7.47 6.43
N ILE A 518 4.56 -8.57 6.50
CA ILE A 518 5.79 -8.69 7.27
C ILE A 518 6.94 -8.48 6.32
N SER A 519 7.65 -7.38 6.48
CA SER A 519 8.82 -7.02 5.68
C SER A 519 9.93 -6.49 6.56
N GLY A 520 11.09 -6.18 5.98
CA GLY A 520 12.22 -5.69 6.75
C GLY A 520 13.48 -5.55 5.91
N ILE A 521 14.59 -5.38 6.61
CA ILE A 521 15.89 -5.15 5.97
C ILE A 521 16.41 -6.47 5.35
N ARG A 522 16.86 -6.40 4.10
CA ARG A 522 17.39 -7.56 3.37
C ARG A 522 18.58 -8.16 4.14
N GLY A 523 18.54 -9.47 4.37
CA GLY A 523 19.59 -10.19 5.09
C GLY A 523 19.41 -10.23 6.61
N VAL A 524 18.45 -9.48 7.16
CA VAL A 524 17.98 -9.65 8.54
C VAL A 524 17.00 -10.83 8.60
N ARG A 525 16.99 -11.55 9.73
CA ARG A 525 16.07 -12.65 9.99
C ARG A 525 15.40 -12.47 11.35
N ALA A 526 14.07 -12.57 11.40
CA ALA A 526 13.28 -12.54 12.63
C ALA A 526 12.27 -13.68 12.66
N LEU A 527 11.93 -14.14 13.86
CA LEU A 527 10.86 -15.09 14.08
C LEU A 527 9.52 -14.36 14.18
N LEU A 528 8.45 -15.03 13.76
CA LEU A 528 7.08 -14.55 13.88
C LEU A 528 6.68 -14.30 15.34
N GLY A 529 7.24 -15.07 16.26
CA GLY A 529 7.11 -14.77 17.68
C GLY A 529 7.69 -15.80 18.62
N ARG A 530 7.48 -15.52 19.91
CA ARG A 530 7.84 -16.41 21.01
C ARG A 530 6.82 -16.40 22.14
N ALA A 531 6.77 -17.49 22.92
CA ALA A 531 5.79 -17.66 23.99
C ALA A 531 6.18 -16.87 25.25
N PHE A 532 5.52 -15.73 25.49
CA PHE A 532 5.72 -14.97 26.72
C PHE A 532 5.08 -15.68 27.93
N ARG A 533 3.94 -16.35 27.73
CA ARG A 533 3.20 -17.12 28.75
C ARG A 533 2.79 -18.52 28.24
N PRO A 534 2.42 -19.47 29.14
CA PRO A 534 2.33 -20.89 28.81
C PRO A 534 1.29 -21.28 27.74
N TYR A 535 0.27 -20.46 27.50
CA TYR A 535 -0.81 -20.75 26.54
C TYR A 535 -0.83 -19.78 25.36
N SER A 536 0.33 -19.19 25.07
CA SER A 536 0.51 -18.15 24.05
C SER A 536 -0.22 -18.46 22.73
N LYS A 537 -0.91 -17.46 22.18
CA LYS A 537 -1.73 -17.58 20.97
C LYS A 537 -1.44 -16.46 19.98
N VAL A 538 -0.93 -16.83 18.80
CA VAL A 538 -0.63 -15.92 17.70
C VAL A 538 -0.98 -16.59 16.38
N ILE A 539 -1.78 -15.93 15.54
CA ILE A 539 -2.16 -16.44 14.22
C ILE A 539 -1.83 -15.39 13.17
N PHE A 540 -1.07 -15.78 12.15
CA PHE A 540 -0.92 -15.01 10.92
C PHE A 540 -1.83 -15.64 9.86
N GLN A 541 -2.74 -14.87 9.26
CA GLN A 541 -3.64 -15.36 8.23
C GLN A 541 -3.69 -14.42 7.03
N GLU A 542 -3.74 -15.00 5.83
CA GLU A 542 -3.81 -14.28 4.55
C GLU A 542 -2.72 -13.19 4.41
N SER A 543 -1.62 -13.35 5.13
CA SER A 543 -0.59 -12.34 5.30
C SER A 543 0.59 -12.62 4.39
N PHE A 544 1.29 -11.57 3.99
CA PHE A 544 2.52 -11.67 3.24
C PHE A 544 3.74 -11.73 4.17
N LEU A 545 4.58 -12.75 4.05
CA LEU A 545 5.79 -12.97 4.83
C LEU A 545 7.02 -12.89 3.93
N SER A 546 7.81 -11.81 4.06
CA SER A 546 9.05 -11.67 3.28
C SER A 546 10.17 -12.60 3.76
N GLU A 547 11.31 -12.56 3.08
CA GLU A 547 12.53 -13.30 3.43
C GLU A 547 13.10 -12.86 4.78
N VAL A 548 12.56 -11.82 5.40
CA VAL A 548 12.93 -11.46 6.76
C VAL A 548 12.43 -12.50 7.76
N VAL A 549 11.39 -13.28 7.43
CA VAL A 549 10.91 -14.33 8.33
C VAL A 549 11.87 -15.51 8.29
N ASP A 550 12.39 -15.87 9.46
CA ASP A 550 13.29 -16.99 9.62
C ASP A 550 12.57 -18.32 9.34
N PRO A 551 13.21 -19.31 8.68
CA PRO A 551 12.60 -20.60 8.38
C PRO A 551 12.07 -21.37 9.60
N LEU A 552 12.60 -21.19 10.81
CA LEU A 552 12.04 -21.81 12.02
C LEU A 552 10.66 -21.26 12.39
N GLY A 553 10.41 -19.98 12.10
CA GLY A 553 9.13 -19.28 12.33
C GLY A 553 8.87 -18.91 13.78
N TRP A 554 9.03 -19.83 14.73
CA TRP A 554 8.57 -19.65 16.11
C TRP A 554 9.58 -20.14 17.15
N ASN A 555 9.48 -19.63 18.39
CA ASN A 555 10.33 -20.04 19.52
C ASN A 555 9.50 -20.27 20.79
N ALA A 556 9.69 -21.41 21.46
CA ALA A 556 8.97 -21.79 22.68
C ALA A 556 9.43 -21.02 23.93
N TRP A 557 10.54 -20.29 23.82
CA TRP A 557 11.21 -19.54 24.87
C TRP A 557 11.44 -20.39 26.14
N HIS A 558 10.91 -19.96 27.29
CA HIS A 558 11.03 -20.67 28.56
C HIS A 558 10.09 -21.87 28.72
N TYR A 559 9.26 -22.15 27.71
CA TYR A 559 8.22 -23.19 27.73
C TYR A 559 8.51 -24.32 26.73
N ALA A 560 9.78 -24.54 26.39
CA ALA A 560 10.19 -25.71 25.62
C ALA A 560 9.75 -27.00 26.32
N GLY A 561 9.16 -27.94 25.58
CA GLY A 561 8.50 -29.14 26.12
C GLY A 561 7.03 -28.94 26.52
N HIS A 562 6.47 -27.74 26.36
CA HIS A 562 5.06 -27.42 26.59
C HIS A 562 4.39 -26.80 25.34
N GLU A 563 4.95 -27.06 24.15
CA GLU A 563 4.47 -26.49 22.89
C GLU A 563 3.09 -27.02 22.47
N ASP A 564 2.64 -28.12 23.09
CA ASP A 564 1.28 -28.63 22.96
C ASP A 564 0.23 -27.60 23.39
N LYS A 565 0.57 -26.70 24.32
CA LYS A 565 -0.32 -25.67 24.89
C LYS A 565 -0.42 -24.39 24.07
N PHE A 566 0.53 -24.11 23.17
CA PHE A 566 0.50 -22.91 22.35
C PHE A 566 -0.52 -23.05 21.22
N THR A 567 -0.98 -21.91 20.70
CA THR A 567 -1.76 -21.85 19.47
C THR A 567 -1.07 -20.91 18.49
N TYR A 568 -0.03 -21.41 17.82
CA TYR A 568 0.68 -20.71 16.75
C TYR A 568 0.35 -21.31 15.40
N ALA A 569 -0.05 -20.46 14.45
CA ALA A 569 -0.39 -20.91 13.10
C ALA A 569 -0.19 -19.81 12.05
N GLU A 570 0.31 -20.21 10.89
CA GLU A 570 0.30 -19.42 9.66
C GLU A 570 -0.72 -20.04 8.68
N ILE A 571 -1.70 -19.26 8.23
CA ILE A 571 -2.85 -19.73 7.44
C ILE A 571 -2.90 -18.98 6.13
N ASN A 572 -2.75 -19.69 5.01
CA ASN A 572 -2.76 -19.09 3.66
C ASN A 572 -1.78 -17.91 3.51
N CYS A 573 -0.68 -17.93 4.27
CA CYS A 573 0.38 -16.93 4.18
C CYS A 573 1.20 -17.14 2.91
N LYS A 574 1.59 -16.04 2.27
CA LYS A 574 2.35 -16.03 1.01
C LYS A 574 3.71 -15.36 1.20
N GLY A 575 4.60 -15.54 0.23
CA GLY A 575 5.93 -14.93 0.22
C GLY A 575 7.05 -15.93 0.53
N PRO A 576 8.32 -15.54 0.35
CA PRO A 576 9.44 -16.47 0.55
C PRO A 576 9.60 -16.86 2.02
N GLY A 577 9.15 -16.00 2.94
CA GLY A 577 9.14 -16.26 4.37
C GLY A 577 8.07 -17.25 4.79
N SER A 578 7.06 -17.55 3.95
CA SER A 578 6.01 -18.51 4.28
C SER A 578 6.36 -19.96 3.92
N ASN A 579 7.59 -20.23 3.45
CA ASN A 579 8.05 -21.59 3.23
C ASN A 579 8.17 -22.33 4.56
N LYS A 580 7.30 -23.33 4.75
CA LYS A 580 7.21 -24.09 5.99
C LYS A 580 8.10 -25.33 6.11
N SER A 581 8.92 -25.64 5.11
CA SER A 581 9.74 -26.87 5.08
C SER A 581 10.68 -27.05 6.28
N LYS A 582 11.06 -25.94 6.95
CA LYS A 582 11.92 -25.94 8.15
C LYS A 582 11.21 -25.38 9.39
N ARG A 583 9.89 -25.15 9.32
CA ARG A 583 9.13 -24.65 10.47
C ARG A 583 9.19 -25.61 11.62
N VAL A 584 9.08 -25.06 12.82
CA VAL A 584 8.95 -25.88 14.02
C VAL A 584 7.83 -26.91 13.85
N PRO A 585 8.06 -28.17 14.26
CA PRO A 585 7.10 -29.25 14.01
C PRO A 585 5.80 -29.12 14.83
N TRP A 586 5.81 -28.29 15.87
CA TRP A 586 4.69 -28.08 16.78
C TRP A 586 3.76 -26.93 16.37
N GLU A 587 4.02 -26.26 15.23
CA GLU A 587 3.07 -25.29 14.65
C GLU A 587 1.70 -25.97 14.44
N LYS A 588 0.62 -25.31 14.88
CA LYS A 588 -0.72 -25.88 14.80
C LYS A 588 -1.26 -25.80 13.38
N LYS A 589 -1.91 -26.89 12.95
CA LYS A 589 -2.75 -26.93 11.76
C LYS A 589 -4.20 -26.75 12.19
N LEU A 590 -4.75 -25.57 11.92
CA LEU A 590 -6.12 -25.23 12.30
C LEU A 590 -7.11 -25.71 11.22
N SER A 591 -8.24 -26.26 11.65
CA SER A 591 -9.36 -26.62 10.78
C SER A 591 -10.15 -25.39 10.35
N ALA A 592 -10.91 -25.49 9.26
CA ALA A 592 -11.77 -24.41 8.77
C ALA A 592 -12.78 -23.92 9.83
N ASN A 593 -13.25 -24.80 10.72
CA ASN A 593 -14.16 -24.43 11.80
C ASN A 593 -13.45 -23.60 12.89
N GLN A 594 -12.22 -24.00 13.28
CA GLN A 594 -11.42 -23.21 14.21
C GLN A 594 -11.08 -21.83 13.64
N LEU A 595 -10.83 -21.72 12.34
CA LEU A 595 -10.55 -20.43 11.70
C LEU A 595 -11.73 -19.44 11.76
N LYS A 596 -12.97 -19.93 11.79
CA LYS A 596 -14.16 -19.05 11.95
C LYS A 596 -14.15 -18.33 13.30
N GLU A 597 -13.67 -18.99 14.36
CA GLU A 597 -13.54 -18.40 15.70
C GLU A 597 -12.53 -17.24 15.72
N PHE A 598 -11.57 -17.23 14.80
CA PHE A 598 -10.56 -16.19 14.64
C PHE A 598 -10.93 -15.13 13.58
N SER A 599 -12.16 -15.11 13.10
CA SER A 599 -12.69 -13.99 12.29
C SER A 599 -12.86 -12.73 13.15
N LYS A 600 -12.73 -11.54 12.55
CA LYS A 600 -12.87 -10.27 13.29
C LYS A 600 -14.18 -10.17 14.08
N SER A 601 -15.29 -10.55 13.46
CA SER A 601 -16.63 -10.56 14.08
C SER A 601 -16.74 -11.53 15.25
N SER A 602 -16.09 -12.71 15.17
CA SER A 602 -16.16 -13.72 16.23
C SER A 602 -15.11 -13.52 17.32
N PHE A 603 -13.97 -12.91 16.99
CA PHE A 603 -12.82 -12.81 17.88
C PHE A 603 -12.80 -11.52 18.69
N ILE A 604 -13.09 -10.36 18.11
CA ILE A 604 -13.07 -9.09 18.86
C ILE A 604 -14.40 -8.34 18.83
N ASP A 605 -15.27 -8.57 17.85
CA ASP A 605 -16.43 -7.71 17.58
C ASP A 605 -17.78 -8.41 17.83
N GLN A 606 -17.84 -9.29 18.85
CA GLN A 606 -19.04 -10.11 19.12
C GLN A 606 -20.26 -9.27 19.52
N ASP A 607 -20.03 -8.09 20.11
CA ASP A 607 -21.05 -7.13 20.54
C ASP A 607 -21.19 -5.93 19.58
N GLY A 608 -20.56 -6.01 18.41
CA GLY A 608 -20.60 -4.99 17.36
C GLY A 608 -20.03 -3.64 17.80
N TRP A 609 -19.06 -3.61 18.71
CA TRP A 609 -18.48 -2.36 19.22
C TRP A 609 -17.72 -1.59 18.16
N LEU A 610 -17.14 -2.26 17.15
CA LEU A 610 -16.41 -1.58 16.09
C LEU A 610 -17.31 -0.65 15.28
N ALA A 611 -18.56 -1.06 15.03
CA ALA A 611 -19.55 -0.25 14.32
C ALA A 611 -20.08 0.94 15.14
N LYS A 612 -19.75 1.02 16.43
CA LYS A 612 -20.19 2.08 17.36
C LYS A 612 -19.09 3.12 17.63
N LEU A 613 -17.90 2.94 17.06
CA LEU A 613 -16.78 3.85 17.27
C LEU A 613 -16.98 5.18 16.51
N PRO A 614 -16.56 6.32 17.09
CA PRO A 614 -16.59 7.61 16.41
C PRO A 614 -15.41 7.74 15.42
N LEU A 615 -15.59 7.28 14.16
CA LEU A 615 -14.51 7.12 13.16
C LEU A 615 -14.51 8.04 11.94
#